data_AF-A0A961GDV9-F1
#
_entry.id   AF-A0A961GDV9-F1
#
_cell.length_a   1.000
_cell.length_b   1.000
_cell.length_c   1.000
_cell.angle_alpha   90.00
_cell.angle_beta   90.00
_cell.angle_gamma   90.00
#
_symmetry.space_group_name_H-M   'P 1'
#
loop_
_entity.id
_entity.type
_entity.pdbx_description
1 polymer ?
#
loop_
_entity_poly.entity_id
_entity_poly.type
_entity_poly.pdbx_seq_one_letter_code
_entity_poly.pdbx_strand_id
1 'polypeptide(L)'
;MTSDTTDAQPDRGQRPIGSPDGFGWYGILTETPAGLLCAECGWEGTHLGLHAYKAHGLPAVRYKRLHGLRLSQGLIVAEVKHRMSQIRTENPNPYLAAARDPAAATAARLAQGSPISPAGDAARTANLDRTREQRRHGHVIECAECGNAFCPLTNAARRRFCSRSCASRHNRRQQAVAGQAAPTNPTSPAGVDPLPGT
;
A
#
# COMPACT_ATOMS: atom_id res chain seq x y z
N MET A 1 -30.80 -42.18 31.03
CA MET A 1 -30.37 -42.19 29.61
C MET A 1 -30.34 -40.75 29.13
N THR A 2 -29.29 -40.02 29.49
CA THR A 2 -29.06 -38.63 29.07
C THR A 2 -28.09 -38.69 27.91
N SER A 3 -28.60 -38.59 26.69
CA SER A 3 -27.78 -38.47 25.48
C SER A 3 -27.14 -37.08 25.50
N ASP A 4 -25.92 -37.05 26.02
CA ASP A 4 -25.02 -35.91 25.93
C ASP A 4 -24.46 -35.89 24.50
N THR A 5 -25.23 -35.32 23.57
CA THR A 5 -24.76 -35.05 22.21
C THR A 5 -23.76 -33.91 22.30
N THR A 6 -22.51 -34.28 22.57
CA THR A 6 -21.35 -33.42 22.33
C THR A 6 -21.31 -33.19 20.82
N ASP A 7 -21.92 -32.10 20.36
CA ASP A 7 -21.69 -31.55 19.03
C ASP A 7 -20.19 -31.22 18.93
N ALA A 8 -19.44 -32.15 18.35
CA ALA A 8 -18.06 -31.97 17.98
C ALA A 8 -18.00 -30.83 16.95
N GLN A 9 -17.79 -29.62 17.44
CA GLN A 9 -17.60 -28.42 16.64
C GLN A 9 -16.43 -28.70 15.68
N PRO A 10 -16.64 -28.80 14.35
CA PRO A 10 -15.55 -29.08 13.43
C PRO A 10 -14.55 -27.93 13.54
N ASP A 11 -13.26 -28.25 13.60
CA ASP A 11 -12.15 -27.30 13.71
C ASP A 11 -12.32 -26.12 12.74
N ARG A 12 -12.83 -24.99 13.25
CA ARG A 12 -13.25 -23.82 12.47
C ARG A 12 -12.07 -22.93 12.04
N GLY A 13 -10.84 -23.32 12.38
CA GLY A 13 -9.62 -22.69 11.88
C GLY A 13 -9.13 -23.28 10.54
N GLN A 14 -9.67 -24.42 10.10
CA GLN A 14 -9.10 -25.21 8.99
C GLN A 14 -9.91 -25.17 7.69
N ARG A 15 -11.08 -24.52 7.66
CA ARG A 15 -11.87 -24.45 6.42
C ARG A 15 -11.19 -23.53 5.40
N PRO A 16 -10.89 -24.02 4.18
CA PRO A 16 -10.34 -23.16 3.15
C PRO A 16 -11.37 -22.12 2.72
N ILE A 17 -10.91 -20.93 2.36
CA ILE A 17 -11.77 -19.88 1.80
C ILE A 17 -12.42 -20.40 0.52
N GLY A 18 -13.70 -20.11 0.35
CA GLY A 18 -14.49 -20.60 -0.79
C GLY A 18 -15.02 -22.03 -0.61
N SER A 19 -14.83 -22.65 0.56
CA SER A 19 -15.58 -23.85 0.91
C SER A 19 -17.06 -23.52 1.13
N PRO A 20 -18.00 -24.45 0.89
CA PRO A 20 -19.41 -24.26 1.22
C PRO A 20 -19.62 -23.92 2.70
N ASP A 21 -20.49 -22.96 2.97
CA ASP A 21 -20.81 -22.51 4.33
C ASP A 21 -22.29 -22.15 4.46
N GLY A 22 -23.10 -23.14 4.84
CA GLY A 22 -24.55 -23.03 4.84
C GLY A 22 -25.09 -22.71 3.45
N PHE A 23 -25.79 -21.59 3.32
CA PHE A 23 -26.30 -21.09 2.05
C PHE A 23 -25.26 -20.28 1.25
N GLY A 24 -24.09 -19.98 1.84
CA GLY A 24 -23.04 -19.17 1.22
C GLY A 24 -21.70 -19.90 1.13
N TRP A 25 -20.63 -19.10 1.17
CA TRP A 25 -19.25 -19.57 1.01
C TRP A 25 -18.36 -19.01 2.13
N TYR A 26 -17.55 -19.88 2.74
CA TYR A 26 -16.69 -19.50 3.85
C TYR A 26 -15.67 -18.44 3.41
N GLY A 27 -15.62 -17.33 4.14
CA GLY A 27 -14.73 -16.20 3.87
C GLY A 27 -15.14 -15.31 2.71
N ILE A 28 -16.28 -15.57 2.06
CA ILE A 28 -16.79 -14.77 0.94
C ILE A 28 -18.17 -14.22 1.29
N LEU A 29 -18.31 -12.90 1.18
CA LEU A 29 -19.63 -12.27 1.31
C LEU A 29 -20.27 -12.23 -0.08
N THR A 30 -21.30 -13.04 -0.27
CA THR A 30 -22.06 -13.06 -1.53
C THR A 30 -23.03 -11.90 -1.57
N GLU A 31 -22.95 -11.11 -2.65
CA GLU A 31 -23.89 -10.06 -3.00
C GLU A 31 -24.63 -10.49 -4.28
N THR A 32 -25.95 -10.53 -4.20
CA THR A 32 -26.90 -10.86 -5.27
C THR A 32 -27.64 -9.59 -5.71
N PRO A 33 -28.46 -9.64 -6.79
CA PRO A 33 -29.30 -8.50 -7.16
C PRO A 33 -30.30 -8.07 -6.08
N ALA A 34 -30.71 -8.97 -5.17
CA ALA A 34 -31.62 -8.63 -4.07
C ALA A 34 -30.90 -8.16 -2.80
N GLY A 35 -29.59 -8.39 -2.68
CA GLY A 35 -28.75 -7.84 -1.63
C GLY A 35 -27.68 -8.82 -1.14
N LEU A 36 -27.33 -8.75 0.14
CA LEU A 36 -26.38 -9.68 0.74
C LEU A 36 -27.07 -10.97 1.16
N LEU A 37 -26.48 -12.11 0.82
CA LEU A 37 -26.96 -13.44 1.21
C LEU A 37 -26.55 -13.79 2.65
N CYS A 38 -27.51 -14.23 3.44
CA CYS A 38 -27.30 -14.78 4.77
C CYS A 38 -26.87 -16.26 4.67
N ALA A 39 -25.69 -16.58 5.22
CA ALA A 39 -25.16 -17.94 5.19
C ALA A 39 -25.94 -18.91 6.09
N GLU A 40 -26.63 -18.39 7.12
CA GLU A 40 -27.39 -19.20 8.09
C GLU A 40 -28.76 -19.65 7.55
N CYS A 41 -29.44 -18.82 6.75
CA CYS A 41 -30.83 -19.08 6.35
C CYS A 41 -31.18 -18.76 4.90
N GLY A 42 -30.22 -18.30 4.09
CA GLY A 42 -30.45 -17.99 2.68
C GLY A 42 -31.24 -16.70 2.42
N TRP A 43 -31.59 -15.93 3.45
CA TRP A 43 -32.24 -14.63 3.28
C TRP A 43 -31.32 -13.64 2.55
N GLU A 44 -31.90 -12.82 1.67
CA GLU A 44 -31.18 -11.79 0.93
C GLU A 44 -31.71 -10.39 1.27
N GLY A 45 -30.80 -9.44 1.49
CA GLY A 45 -31.20 -8.04 1.66
C GLY A 45 -30.05 -7.09 1.96
N THR A 46 -30.39 -5.81 2.10
CA THR A 46 -29.39 -4.71 2.13
C THR A 46 -28.58 -4.63 3.42
N HIS A 47 -29.13 -5.11 4.55
CA HIS A 47 -28.53 -5.02 5.89
C HIS A 47 -28.39 -6.38 6.57
N LEU A 48 -27.47 -7.20 6.07
CA LEU A 48 -27.19 -8.52 6.62
C LEU A 48 -26.84 -8.49 8.11
N GLY A 49 -26.07 -7.50 8.57
CA GLY A 49 -25.71 -7.39 9.99
C GLY A 49 -26.90 -7.20 10.92
N LEU A 50 -27.91 -6.43 10.48
CA LEU A 50 -29.16 -6.23 11.23
C LEU A 50 -30.01 -7.48 11.23
N HIS A 51 -30.10 -8.16 10.08
CA HIS A 51 -30.80 -9.42 9.95
C HIS A 51 -30.19 -10.50 10.85
N ALA A 52 -28.87 -10.71 10.80
CA ALA A 52 -28.18 -11.71 11.62
C ALA A 52 -28.43 -11.50 13.13
N TYR A 53 -28.46 -10.25 13.57
CA TYR A 53 -28.79 -9.92 14.95
C TYR A 53 -30.26 -10.24 15.29
N LYS A 54 -31.21 -9.78 14.47
CA LYS A 54 -32.65 -9.93 14.76
C LYS A 54 -33.16 -11.35 14.57
N ALA A 55 -32.70 -12.05 13.54
CA ALA A 55 -33.19 -13.37 13.16
C ALA A 55 -32.43 -14.51 13.87
N HIS A 56 -31.14 -14.30 14.18
CA HIS A 56 -30.27 -15.36 14.71
C HIS A 56 -29.61 -15.01 16.06
N GLY A 57 -29.84 -13.81 16.59
CA GLY A 57 -29.15 -13.36 17.81
C GLY A 57 -27.64 -13.23 17.64
N LEU A 58 -27.14 -13.17 16.40
CA LEU A 58 -25.71 -13.13 16.11
C LEU A 58 -25.23 -11.68 15.97
N PRO A 59 -24.38 -11.18 16.88
CA PRO A 59 -23.75 -9.88 16.69
C PRO A 59 -22.81 -9.95 15.48
N ALA A 60 -22.65 -8.83 14.76
CA ALA A 60 -21.90 -8.78 13.50
C ALA A 60 -20.47 -9.33 13.60
N VAL A 61 -19.78 -9.11 14.72
CA VAL A 61 -18.43 -9.66 14.94
C VAL A 61 -18.45 -11.19 15.01
N ARG A 62 -19.43 -11.78 15.70
CA ARG A 62 -19.58 -13.23 15.82
C ARG A 62 -19.96 -13.85 14.48
N TYR A 63 -20.92 -13.24 13.76
CA TYR A 63 -21.29 -13.66 12.40
C TYR A 63 -20.06 -13.69 11.48
N LYS A 64 -19.28 -12.61 11.46
CA LYS A 64 -18.06 -12.54 10.63
C LYS A 64 -17.02 -13.60 11.00
N ARG A 65 -16.82 -13.87 12.29
CA ARG A 65 -15.91 -14.93 12.73
C ARG A 65 -16.40 -16.31 12.32
N LEU A 66 -17.69 -16.57 12.49
CA LEU A 66 -18.31 -17.86 12.17
C LEU A 66 -18.15 -18.21 10.69
N HIS A 67 -18.35 -17.23 9.82
CA HIS A 67 -18.30 -17.39 8.36
C HIS A 67 -16.96 -16.98 7.73
N GLY A 68 -15.89 -16.86 8.52
CA GLY A 68 -14.54 -16.56 8.02
C GLY A 68 -14.35 -15.18 7.37
N LEU A 69 -15.34 -14.29 7.49
CA LEU A 69 -15.35 -12.96 6.87
C LEU A 69 -14.35 -12.02 7.52
N ARG A 70 -13.94 -10.98 6.77
CA ARG A 70 -13.05 -9.93 7.25
C ARG A 70 -13.72 -9.12 8.36
N LEU A 71 -13.10 -8.99 9.53
CA LEU A 71 -13.67 -8.20 10.63
C LEU A 71 -13.89 -6.72 10.26
N SER A 72 -13.08 -6.17 9.36
CA SER A 72 -13.23 -4.81 8.83
C SER A 72 -14.30 -4.66 7.75
N GLN A 73 -14.82 -5.77 7.22
CA GLN A 73 -15.85 -5.73 6.18
C GLN A 73 -17.21 -5.39 6.79
N GLY A 74 -17.95 -4.53 6.08
CA GLY A 74 -19.32 -4.18 6.39
C GLY A 74 -20.27 -5.28 5.96
N LEU A 75 -21.33 -5.50 6.74
CA LEU A 75 -22.42 -6.43 6.41
C LEU A 75 -23.62 -5.66 5.85
N ILE A 76 -23.32 -4.80 4.87
CA ILE A 76 -24.29 -3.99 4.11
C ILE A 76 -23.87 -4.01 2.64
N VAL A 77 -24.83 -3.91 1.73
CA VAL A 77 -24.57 -3.84 0.28
C VAL A 77 -23.69 -2.65 -0.08
N ALA A 78 -22.95 -2.77 -1.19
CA ALA A 78 -21.94 -1.79 -1.58
C ALA A 78 -22.53 -0.39 -1.80
N GLU A 79 -23.73 -0.30 -2.39
CA GLU A 79 -24.42 0.96 -2.65
C GLU A 79 -24.75 1.72 -1.36
N VAL A 80 -25.35 1.03 -0.38
CA VAL A 80 -25.68 1.64 0.93
C VAL A 80 -24.41 2.11 1.63
N LYS A 81 -23.35 1.30 1.59
CA LYS A 81 -22.04 1.68 2.15
C LYS A 81 -21.50 2.94 1.48
N HIS A 82 -21.58 3.03 0.16
CA HIS A 82 -21.12 4.20 -0.60
C HIS A 82 -21.91 5.45 -0.21
N ARG A 83 -23.25 5.35 -0.20
CA ARG A 83 -24.14 6.45 0.20
C ARG A 83 -23.84 6.95 1.62
N MET A 84 -23.66 6.04 2.58
CA MET A 84 -23.28 6.41 3.96
C MET A 84 -21.92 7.12 4.01
N SER A 85 -20.95 6.68 3.20
CA SER A 85 -19.64 7.31 3.11
C SER A 85 -19.70 8.71 2.50
N GLN A 86 -20.52 8.90 1.46
CA GLN A 86 -20.75 10.21 0.83
C GLN A 86 -21.38 11.19 1.82
N ILE A 87 -22.48 10.81 2.47
CA ILE A 87 -23.15 11.65 3.47
C ILE A 87 -22.17 12.12 4.55
N ARG A 88 -21.31 11.22 5.03
CA ARG A 88 -20.30 11.55 6.04
C ARG A 88 -19.21 12.50 5.54
N THR A 89 -18.88 12.43 4.25
CA THR A 89 -17.89 13.31 3.61
C THR A 89 -18.49 14.70 3.37
N GLU A 90 -19.75 14.75 2.93
CA GLU A 90 -20.49 15.99 2.69
C GLU A 90 -20.84 16.72 4.00
N ASN A 91 -21.05 15.97 5.09
CA ASN A 91 -21.44 16.50 6.39
C ASN A 91 -20.44 16.10 7.49
N PRO A 92 -19.22 16.66 7.48
CA PRO A 92 -18.23 16.34 8.50
C PRO A 92 -18.68 16.89 9.86
N ASN A 93 -18.67 16.04 10.89
CA ASN A 93 -18.92 16.49 12.27
C ASN A 93 -17.63 17.08 12.88
N PRO A 94 -17.57 18.39 13.16
CA PRO A 94 -16.35 19.05 13.63
C PRO A 94 -15.92 18.57 15.02
N TYR A 95 -16.86 18.20 15.89
CA TYR A 95 -16.56 17.70 17.23
C TYR A 95 -15.87 16.33 17.19
N LEU A 96 -16.32 15.44 16.30
CA LEU A 96 -15.67 14.14 16.10
C LEU A 96 -14.29 14.28 15.44
N ALA A 97 -14.09 15.30 14.61
CA ALA A 97 -12.79 15.59 14.02
C ALA A 97 -11.80 16.10 15.08
N ALA A 98 -12.23 17.02 15.94
CA ALA A 98 -11.43 17.56 17.04
C ALA A 98 -11.05 16.49 18.07
N ALA A 99 -11.96 15.56 18.38
CA ALA A 99 -11.72 14.48 19.34
C ALA A 99 -10.89 13.29 18.78
N ARG A 100 -10.43 13.36 17.53
CA ARG A 100 -9.76 12.23 16.86
C ARG A 100 -8.31 12.11 17.29
N ASP A 101 -7.96 11.00 17.95
CA ASP A 101 -6.58 10.63 18.28
C ASP A 101 -6.12 9.36 17.52
N PRO A 102 -5.40 9.50 16.39
CA PRO A 102 -4.90 8.37 15.62
C PRO A 102 -3.82 7.55 16.34
N ALA A 103 -3.04 8.17 17.23
CA ALA A 103 -1.96 7.52 17.94
C ALA A 103 -2.52 6.57 19.00
N ALA A 104 -3.47 7.06 19.82
CA ALA A 104 -4.17 6.22 20.78
C ALA A 104 -4.94 5.07 20.10
N ALA A 105 -5.62 5.35 18.98
CA ALA A 105 -6.31 4.31 18.21
C ALA A 105 -5.34 3.22 17.70
N THR A 106 -4.15 3.62 17.24
CA THR A 106 -3.12 2.68 16.78
C THR A 106 -2.55 1.86 17.93
N ALA A 107 -2.23 2.50 19.06
CA ALA A 107 -1.73 1.82 20.25
C ALA A 107 -2.74 0.79 20.78
N ALA A 108 -4.02 1.17 20.88
CA ALA A 108 -5.08 0.25 21.28
C ALA A 108 -5.21 -0.95 20.33
N ARG A 109 -5.16 -0.71 19.02
CA ARG A 109 -5.21 -1.79 18.00
C ARG A 109 -4.04 -2.76 18.14
N LEU A 110 -2.82 -2.25 18.39
CA LEU A 110 -1.63 -3.08 18.57
C LEU A 110 -1.70 -3.87 19.87
N ALA A 111 -2.12 -3.25 20.98
CA ALA A 111 -2.27 -3.89 22.28
C ALA A 111 -3.32 -5.02 22.25
N GLN A 112 -4.40 -4.85 21.49
CA GLN A 112 -5.46 -5.86 21.35
C GLN A 112 -5.04 -7.10 20.54
N GLY A 113 -3.93 -7.04 19.78
CA GLY A 113 -3.49 -8.17 18.95
C GLY A 113 -4.60 -8.69 18.05
N SER A 114 -5.06 -7.88 17.08
CA SER A 114 -6.22 -8.26 16.27
C SER A 114 -6.01 -9.57 15.49
N PRO A 115 -6.78 -10.64 15.77
CA PRO A 115 -6.70 -11.87 14.99
C PRO A 115 -7.15 -11.58 13.56
N ILE A 116 -6.30 -11.91 12.60
CA ILE A 116 -6.60 -11.79 11.18
C ILE A 116 -7.53 -12.96 10.83
N SER A 117 -8.74 -12.66 10.34
CA SER A 117 -9.64 -13.73 9.86
C SER A 117 -9.11 -14.35 8.56
N PRO A 118 -9.54 -15.56 8.17
CA PRO A 118 -9.07 -16.20 6.95
C PRO A 118 -9.16 -15.30 5.71
N ALA A 119 -10.31 -14.68 5.47
CA ALA A 119 -10.47 -13.72 4.37
C ALA A 119 -9.59 -12.47 4.52
N GLY A 120 -9.25 -12.09 5.76
CA GLY A 120 -8.33 -10.99 6.05
C GLY A 120 -6.89 -11.33 5.70
N ASP A 121 -6.50 -12.58 5.95
CA ASP A 121 -5.15 -13.08 5.66
C ASP A 121 -4.95 -13.27 4.16
N ALA A 122 -5.90 -13.89 3.48
CA ALA A 122 -5.88 -14.00 2.01
C ALA A 122 -5.85 -12.62 1.32
N ALA A 123 -6.59 -11.64 1.83
CA ALA A 123 -6.50 -10.29 1.31
C ALA A 123 -5.13 -9.65 1.58
N ARG A 124 -4.50 -9.95 2.72
CA ARG A 124 -3.15 -9.46 3.03
C ARG A 124 -2.11 -10.06 2.10
N THR A 125 -2.13 -11.37 1.88
CA THR A 125 -1.20 -12.06 0.97
C THR A 125 -1.34 -11.55 -0.45
N ALA A 126 -2.57 -11.48 -0.98
CA ALA A 126 -2.84 -10.94 -2.31
C ALA A 126 -2.35 -9.48 -2.48
N ASN A 127 -2.48 -8.64 -1.45
CA ASN A 127 -1.94 -7.28 -1.48
C ASN A 127 -0.41 -7.25 -1.48
N LEU A 128 0.24 -8.15 -0.74
CA LEU A 128 1.71 -8.27 -0.74
C LEU A 128 2.21 -8.73 -2.11
N ASP A 129 1.54 -9.68 -2.75
CA ASP A 129 1.90 -10.18 -4.07
C ASP A 129 1.73 -9.10 -5.14
N ARG A 130 0.61 -8.37 -5.14
CA ARG A 130 0.43 -7.21 -6.03
C ARG A 130 1.48 -6.13 -5.78
N THR A 131 1.86 -5.88 -4.52
CA THR A 131 2.89 -4.88 -4.19
C THR A 131 4.28 -5.35 -4.62
N ARG A 132 4.57 -6.65 -4.58
CA ARG A 132 5.81 -7.25 -5.10
C ARG A 132 5.87 -7.12 -6.61
N GLU A 133 4.80 -7.47 -7.30
CA GLU A 133 4.68 -7.31 -8.76
C GLU A 133 4.83 -5.84 -9.18
N GLN A 134 4.30 -4.92 -8.39
CA GLN A 134 4.43 -3.47 -8.59
C GLN A 134 5.76 -2.87 -8.09
N ARG A 135 6.66 -3.63 -7.44
CA ARG A 135 7.92 -3.09 -6.89
C ARG A 135 9.19 -3.68 -7.51
N ARG A 136 9.89 -2.75 -8.16
CA ARG A 136 11.32 -2.68 -8.57
C ARG A 136 11.69 -3.42 -9.85
N HIS A 137 11.38 -2.80 -10.99
CA HIS A 137 12.30 -2.90 -12.12
C HIS A 137 13.65 -2.32 -11.65
N GLY A 138 14.69 -3.14 -11.59
CA GLY A 138 16.04 -2.66 -11.32
C GLY A 138 16.44 -1.70 -12.43
N HIS A 139 16.47 -0.40 -12.15
CA HIS A 139 16.97 0.56 -13.13
C HIS A 139 18.49 0.45 -13.12
N VAL A 140 19.04 -0.37 -14.01
CA VAL A 140 20.48 -0.47 -14.22
C VAL A 140 20.89 0.65 -15.16
N ILE A 141 21.85 1.47 -14.73
CA ILE A 141 22.47 2.53 -15.52
C ILE A 141 23.98 2.37 -15.50
N GLU A 142 24.66 2.96 -16.48
CA GLU A 142 26.12 2.94 -16.56
C GLU A 142 26.73 4.13 -15.85
N CYS A 143 27.85 3.90 -15.14
CA CYS A 143 28.61 4.97 -14.51
C CYS A 143 29.35 5.81 -15.57
N ALA A 144 29.09 7.10 -15.63
CA ALA A 144 29.70 8.01 -16.60
C ALA A 144 31.23 8.20 -16.47
N GLU A 145 31.84 7.69 -15.38
CA GLU A 145 33.30 7.74 -15.19
C GLU A 145 34.00 6.40 -15.47
N CYS A 146 33.39 5.28 -15.08
CA CYS A 146 34.05 3.97 -15.08
C CYS A 146 33.31 2.90 -15.90
N GLY A 147 32.20 3.23 -16.56
CA GLY A 147 31.43 2.31 -17.40
C GLY A 147 30.63 1.24 -16.65
N ASN A 148 30.98 0.91 -15.40
CA ASN A 148 30.26 -0.14 -14.66
C ASN A 148 28.76 0.14 -14.54
N ALA A 149 27.99 -0.89 -14.87
CA ALA A 149 26.57 -0.99 -14.61
C ALA A 149 26.29 -1.00 -13.10
N PHE A 150 25.34 -0.18 -12.64
CA PHE A 150 24.91 -0.15 -11.25
C PHE A 150 23.43 0.22 -11.13
N CYS A 151 22.81 -0.20 -10.02
CA CYS A 151 21.42 0.12 -9.70
C CYS A 151 21.36 1.25 -8.66
N PRO A 152 21.04 2.49 -9.04
CA PRO A 152 20.72 3.56 -8.08
C PRO A 152 19.41 3.25 -7.35
N LEU A 153 19.53 2.60 -6.18
CA LEU A 153 18.41 2.29 -5.28
C LEU A 153 17.52 3.51 -4.93
N THR A 154 18.05 4.72 -5.08
CA THR A 154 17.37 6.00 -4.86
C THR A 154 17.76 7.02 -5.93
N ASN A 155 16.82 7.85 -6.39
CA ASN A 155 17.05 8.91 -7.40
C ASN A 155 17.71 8.42 -8.70
N ALA A 156 17.22 7.28 -9.22
CA ALA A 156 17.77 6.64 -10.41
C ALA A 156 17.89 7.58 -11.63
N ALA A 157 16.90 8.45 -11.83
CA ALA A 157 16.90 9.43 -12.93
C ALA A 157 17.97 10.53 -12.81
N ARG A 158 18.56 10.75 -11.61
CA ARG A 158 19.53 11.84 -11.37
C ARG A 158 20.95 11.35 -11.11
N ARG A 159 21.13 10.08 -10.72
CA ARG A 159 22.42 9.54 -10.31
C ARG A 159 23.21 9.11 -11.56
N ARG A 160 24.42 9.63 -11.74
CA ARG A 160 25.27 9.34 -12.92
C ARG A 160 26.52 8.51 -12.61
N PHE A 161 26.81 8.31 -11.32
CA PHE A 161 28.05 7.68 -10.86
C PHE A 161 27.79 6.59 -9.83
N CYS A 162 28.50 5.48 -9.96
CA CYS A 162 28.39 4.34 -9.05
C CYS A 162 28.86 4.66 -7.62
N SER A 163 29.83 5.58 -7.48
CA SER A 163 30.42 5.98 -6.21
C SER A 163 30.74 7.48 -6.15
N ARG A 164 30.93 8.01 -4.93
CA ARG A 164 31.43 9.38 -4.72
C ARG A 164 32.81 9.58 -5.35
N SER A 165 33.66 8.56 -5.31
CA SER A 165 35.00 8.60 -5.91
C SER A 165 34.93 8.79 -7.43
N CYS A 166 34.02 8.10 -8.12
CA CYS A 166 33.80 8.29 -9.56
C CYS A 166 33.27 9.69 -9.88
N ALA A 167 32.31 10.21 -9.11
CA ALA A 167 31.83 11.58 -9.27
C ALA A 167 32.96 12.63 -9.11
N SER A 168 33.80 12.43 -8.09
CA SER A 168 34.93 13.33 -7.80
C SER A 168 36.00 13.31 -8.90
N ARG A 169 36.36 12.12 -9.42
CA ARG A 169 37.30 11.99 -10.55
C ARG A 169 36.78 12.65 -11.82
N HIS A 170 35.52 12.41 -12.16
CA HIS A 170 34.88 13.03 -13.31
C HIS A 170 34.90 14.56 -13.20
N ASN A 171 34.53 15.12 -12.05
CA ASN A 171 34.51 16.58 -11.85
C ASN A 171 35.90 17.20 -11.95
N ARG A 172 36.94 16.57 -11.39
CA ARG A 172 38.34 17.05 -11.55
C ARG A 172 38.78 17.05 -13.01
N ARG A 173 38.41 16.02 -13.76
CA ARG A 173 38.74 15.91 -15.20
C ARG A 173 38.05 17.02 -16.00
N GLN A 174 36.75 17.26 -15.75
CA GLN A 174 36.01 18.34 -16.40
C GLN A 174 36.60 19.72 -16.08
N GLN A 175 37.02 19.96 -14.83
CA GLN A 175 37.69 21.20 -14.44
C GLN A 175 39.07 21.36 -15.09
N ALA A 176 39.83 20.27 -15.26
CA ALA A 176 41.12 20.31 -15.95
C ALA A 176 40.95 20.64 -17.45
N VAL A 177 39.95 20.05 -18.11
CA VAL A 177 39.62 20.35 -19.52
C VAL A 177 39.12 21.79 -19.68
N ALA A 178 38.25 22.26 -18.78
CA ALA A 178 37.76 23.64 -18.78
C ALA A 178 38.87 24.66 -18.48
N GLY A 179 39.82 24.31 -17.60
CA GLY A 179 40.98 25.14 -17.28
C GLY A 179 42.03 25.22 -18.39
N GLN A 180 42.07 24.23 -19.29
CA GLN A 180 42.95 24.24 -20.49
C GLN A 180 42.38 25.05 -21.66
N ALA A 181 41.10 25.45 -21.60
CA ALA A 181 40.44 26.28 -22.61
C ALA A 181 40.49 27.79 -22.30
N ALA A 182 41.34 28.24 -21.37
CA ALA A 182 41.58 29.67 -21.14
C ALA A 182 42.49 30.25 -22.25
N PRO A 183 42.09 31.32 -22.95
CA PRO A 183 42.84 31.84 -24.09
C PRO A 183 44.17 32.47 -23.67
N THR A 184 45.28 31.98 -24.22
CA THR A 184 46.59 32.63 -24.14
C THR A 184 46.61 33.85 -25.04
N ASN A 185 46.66 35.04 -24.46
CA ASN A 185 46.91 36.29 -25.18
C ASN A 185 48.35 36.30 -25.73
N PRO A 186 48.57 36.57 -27.03
CA PRO A 186 49.92 36.70 -27.57
C PRO A 186 50.46 38.12 -27.32
N THR A 187 51.50 38.21 -26.48
CA THR A 187 52.34 39.41 -26.33
C THR A 187 53.16 39.61 -27.62
N SER A 188 52.91 40.69 -28.36
CA SER A 188 53.72 41.10 -29.51
C SER A 188 55.00 41.83 -29.06
N PRO A 189 56.16 41.58 -29.70
CA PRO A 189 57.40 42.31 -29.45
C PRO A 189 57.57 43.57 -30.32
N ALA A 190 58.51 44.39 -29.89
CA ALA A 190 58.83 45.78 -30.27
C ALA A 190 59.43 46.04 -31.67
N GLY A 191 59.45 47.34 -32.03
CA GLY A 191 60.14 47.98 -33.14
C GLY A 191 59.15 48.78 -34.00
N VAL A 192 59.33 50.07 -34.34
CA VAL A 192 60.52 50.75 -34.86
C VAL A 192 60.35 52.29 -34.73
N ASP A 193 61.39 53.01 -34.29
CA ASP A 193 61.56 54.47 -34.41
C ASP A 193 61.67 54.90 -35.88
N PRO A 194 61.16 56.07 -36.28
CA PRO A 194 62.05 57.22 -36.58
C PRO A 194 61.39 58.59 -36.25
N LEU A 195 61.98 59.79 -36.22
CA LEU A 195 63.25 60.44 -36.61
C LEU A 195 63.21 61.87 -35.96
N PRO A 196 64.29 62.67 -36.06
CA PRO A 196 64.50 63.91 -35.29
C PRO A 196 64.25 65.22 -36.08
N GLY A 197 64.33 66.34 -35.35
CA GLY A 197 64.50 67.71 -35.86
C GLY A 197 63.18 68.50 -35.83
N THR A 198 63.09 69.71 -35.29
CA THR A 198 64.06 70.73 -34.83
C THR A 198 63.34 71.62 -33.82
#